data_AF-A0AAE0E6A6-F1
#
_entry.id   AF-A0AAE0E6A6-F1
#
_cell.length_a   1.000
_cell.length_b   1.000
_cell.length_c   1.000
_cell.angle_alpha   90.00
_cell.angle_beta   90.00
_cell.angle_gamma   90.00
#
_symmetry.space_group_name_H-M   'P 1'
#
loop_
_entity.id
_entity.type
_entity.pdbx_description
1 polymer ?
#
loop_
_entity_poly.entity_id
_entity_poly.type
_entity_poly.pdbx_seq_one_letter_code
_entity_poly.pdbx_strand_id
1 'polypeptide(L)'
;MTMYLIAVTLFIINLNVLSAEPSCPIGLNTFDEVPRCQSNFYLYGSAKAVNGGSSIQLTTLDGSSAGRVMYKKPIKLVECNPQKFASFSTNFSFSLSNQSADGLAFYGSEWLSFE
;
A
#
# COMPACT_ATOMS: atom_id res chain seq x y z
N MET A 1 -44.58 16.02 9.99
CA MET A 1 -44.35 14.91 9.04
C MET A 1 -43.10 15.16 8.18
N THR A 2 -42.93 16.35 7.59
CA THR A 2 -41.75 16.73 6.78
C THR A 2 -40.41 16.75 7.53
N MET A 3 -40.36 17.24 8.77
CA MET A 3 -39.11 17.24 9.56
C MET A 3 -38.59 15.84 9.88
N TYR A 4 -39.49 14.86 10.05
CA TYR A 4 -39.13 13.48 10.32
C TYR A 4 -38.52 12.80 9.10
N LEU A 5 -39.07 13.07 7.91
CA LEU A 5 -38.52 12.58 6.64
C LEU A 5 -37.10 13.12 6.38
N ILE A 6 -36.84 14.38 6.72
CA ILE A 6 -35.50 15.00 6.63
C ILE A 6 -34.52 14.34 7.61
N ALA A 7 -34.95 14.09 8.84
CA ALA A 7 -34.10 13.41 9.84
C ALA A 7 -33.75 11.98 9.43
N VAL A 8 -34.71 11.22 8.90
CA VAL A 8 -34.50 9.84 8.42
C VAL A 8 -33.56 9.82 7.22
N THR A 9 -33.72 10.73 6.26
CA THR A 9 -32.82 10.82 5.10
C THR A 9 -31.40 11.19 5.51
N LEU A 10 -31.22 12.18 6.40
CA LEU A 10 -29.90 12.51 6.95
C LEU A 10 -29.28 11.31 7.69
N PHE A 11 -30.07 10.57 8.49
CA PHE A 11 -29.59 9.38 9.19
C PHE A 11 -29.12 8.28 8.23
N ILE A 12 -29.88 8.00 7.16
CA ILE A 12 -29.50 7.02 6.13
C ILE A 12 -28.24 7.46 5.36
N ILE A 13 -28.08 8.76 5.07
CA ILE A 13 -26.87 9.27 4.42
C ILE A 13 -25.64 9.07 5.32
N ASN A 14 -25.75 9.37 6.62
CA ASN A 14 -24.66 9.15 7.59
C ASN A 14 -24.30 7.66 7.74
N LEU A 15 -25.29 6.75 7.67
CA LEU A 15 -25.03 5.30 7.69
C LEU A 15 -24.29 4.82 6.43
N ASN A 16 -24.60 5.36 5.25
CA ASN A 16 -23.90 5.03 4.01
C ASN A 16 -22.47 5.57 3.98
N VAL A 17 -22.22 6.74 4.58
CA VAL A 17 -20.85 7.29 4.76
C VAL A 17 -20.02 6.41 5.69
N LEU A 18 -20.65 5.78 6.69
CA LEU A 18 -19.98 4.83 7.59
C LEU A 18 -19.76 3.44 6.97
N SER A 19 -20.58 3.07 5.98
CA SER A 19 -20.53 1.78 5.27
C SER A 19 -19.70 1.81 3.98
N ALA A 20 -19.11 2.95 3.62
CA ALA A 20 -18.17 3.01 2.51
C ALA A 20 -16.90 2.24 2.90
N GLU A 21 -16.75 1.02 2.36
CA GLU A 21 -15.50 0.27 2.43
C GLU A 21 -14.34 1.17 1.95
N PRO A 22 -13.32 1.45 2.79
CA PRO A 22 -12.19 2.23 2.36
C PRO A 22 -11.40 1.41 1.34
N SER A 23 -11.74 1.56 0.05
CA SER A 23 -10.87 1.15 -1.03
C SER A 23 -9.58 1.94 -0.87
N CYS A 24 -8.46 1.24 -0.67
CA CYS A 24 -7.14 1.84 -0.52
C CYS A 24 -6.85 2.68 -1.77
N PRO A 25 -6.87 4.03 -1.68
CA PRO A 25 -6.40 4.85 -2.78
C PRO A 25 -4.89 4.62 -2.90
N ILE A 26 -4.37 4.57 -4.12
CA ILE A 26 -2.93 4.45 -4.39
C ILE A 26 -2.26 5.75 -3.90
N GLY A 27 -1.97 5.83 -2.60
CA GLY A 27 -1.55 7.06 -1.93
C GLY A 27 -1.47 6.83 -0.41
N LEU A 28 -0.25 6.59 0.07
CA LEU A 28 0.06 6.20 1.43
C LEU A 28 0.36 7.45 2.26
N ASN A 29 -0.67 8.15 2.75
CA ASN A 29 -0.43 9.44 3.40
C ASN A 29 -0.09 9.33 4.89
N THR A 30 -0.54 8.28 5.58
CA THR A 30 -0.11 7.91 6.93
C THR A 30 -0.61 6.49 7.19
N PHE A 31 0.19 5.67 7.87
CA PHE A 31 -0.22 4.30 8.21
C PHE A 31 -1.10 4.22 9.47
N ASP A 32 -1.42 5.34 10.11
CA ASP A 32 -2.00 5.35 11.45
C ASP A 32 -3.51 5.08 11.49
N GLU A 33 -4.15 4.70 10.37
CA GLU A 33 -5.60 4.46 10.38
C GLU A 33 -6.12 3.35 9.45
N VAL A 34 -5.28 2.38 9.07
CA VAL A 34 -5.77 1.24 8.26
C VAL A 34 -5.16 -0.09 8.73
N PRO A 35 -5.94 -0.97 9.39
CA PRO A 35 -5.53 -2.35 9.70
C PRO A 35 -5.27 -3.22 8.45
N ARG A 36 -5.41 -2.65 7.25
CA ARG A 36 -5.55 -3.37 5.97
C ARG A 36 -4.40 -3.12 4.98
N CYS A 37 -3.42 -2.26 5.27
CA CYS A 37 -2.30 -2.04 4.33
C CYS A 37 -1.48 -3.32 4.08
N GLN A 38 -1.38 -4.23 5.07
CA GLN A 38 -0.76 -5.55 4.88
C GLN A 38 -1.44 -6.40 3.81
N SER A 39 -2.74 -6.23 3.55
CA SER A 39 -3.47 -7.09 2.61
C SER A 39 -3.01 -6.92 1.16
N ASN A 40 -2.38 -5.80 0.83
CA ASN A 40 -2.06 -5.40 -0.55
C ASN A 40 -0.60 -5.62 -0.96
N PHE A 41 0.26 -6.09 -0.06
CA PHE A 41 1.67 -6.34 -0.35
C PHE A 41 2.09 -7.78 -0.05
N TYR A 42 2.96 -8.33 -0.88
CA TYR A 42 3.76 -9.50 -0.54
C TYR A 42 5.04 -9.06 0.14
N LEU A 43 5.41 -9.76 1.21
CA LEU A 43 6.64 -9.58 1.95
C LEU A 43 7.51 -10.81 1.71
N TYR A 44 8.75 -10.59 1.30
CA TYR A 44 9.71 -11.64 0.97
C TYR A 44 11.01 -11.46 1.74
N GLY A 45 11.69 -12.59 2.00
CA GLY A 45 12.95 -12.62 2.75
C GLY A 45 12.74 -12.12 4.18
N SER A 46 13.61 -11.23 4.64
CA SER A 46 13.54 -10.65 5.98
C SER A 46 12.43 -9.60 6.17
N ALA A 47 11.68 -9.27 5.12
CA ALA A 47 10.71 -8.19 5.18
C ALA A 47 9.53 -8.52 6.10
N LYS A 48 9.22 -7.61 7.03
CA LYS A 48 8.07 -7.73 7.95
C LYS A 48 7.46 -6.37 8.25
N ALA A 49 6.17 -6.37 8.57
CA ALA A 49 5.54 -5.18 9.13
C ALA A 49 5.95 -5.02 10.60
N VAL A 50 6.21 -3.78 11.01
CA VAL A 50 6.57 -3.39 12.38
C VAL A 50 5.66 -2.25 12.86
N ASN A 51 5.76 -1.87 14.14
CA ASN A 51 4.98 -0.78 14.73
C ASN A 51 3.46 -0.91 14.50
N GLY A 52 2.91 -2.11 14.74
CA GLY A 52 1.48 -2.36 14.52
C GLY A 52 1.04 -2.33 13.06
N GLY A 53 1.98 -2.39 12.12
CA GLY A 53 1.72 -2.30 10.68
C GLY A 53 2.04 -0.94 10.08
N SER A 54 2.51 0.03 10.88
CA SER A 54 2.74 1.39 10.40
C SER A 54 4.05 1.62 9.67
N SER A 55 4.91 0.61 9.62
CA SER A 55 6.15 0.65 8.85
C SER A 55 6.53 -0.74 8.39
N ILE A 56 7.31 -0.80 7.32
CA ILE A 56 7.88 -2.06 6.81
C ILE A 56 9.37 -2.05 7.09
N GLN A 57 9.83 -3.05 7.83
CA GLN A 57 11.24 -3.32 7.99
C GLN A 57 11.68 -4.28 6.88
N LEU A 58 12.56 -3.83 5.98
CA LEU A 58 13.07 -4.65 4.88
C LEU A 58 14.24 -5.54 5.29
N THR A 59 15.07 -5.08 6.23
CA THR A 59 16.25 -5.80 6.70
C THR A 59 16.35 -5.79 8.22
N THR A 60 16.96 -6.84 8.78
CA THR A 60 17.29 -6.93 10.21
C THR A 60 18.65 -6.31 10.48
N LEU A 61 18.88 -5.88 11.73
CA LEU A 61 20.17 -5.34 12.17
C LEU A 61 21.21 -6.44 12.38
N ASP A 62 20.77 -7.65 12.69
CA ASP A 62 21.65 -8.76 13.06
C ASP A 62 21.98 -9.60 11.83
N GLY A 63 23.18 -9.41 11.29
CA GLY A 63 23.76 -10.27 10.24
C GLY A 63 23.37 -9.91 8.80
N SER A 64 23.64 -10.85 7.88
CA SER A 64 23.33 -10.68 6.46
C SER A 64 21.82 -10.82 6.24
N SER A 65 21.18 -9.77 5.75
CA SER A 65 19.73 -9.69 5.60
C SER A 65 19.33 -9.04 4.28
N ALA A 66 18.40 -9.66 3.57
CA ALA A 66 17.77 -9.11 2.38
C ALA A 66 16.26 -9.34 2.43
N GLY A 67 15.49 -8.29 2.17
CA GLY A 67 14.04 -8.37 2.12
C GLY A 67 13.46 -7.45 1.06
N ARG A 68 12.25 -7.79 0.63
CA ARG A 68 11.55 -7.11 -0.46
C ARG A 68 10.08 -7.01 -0.15
N VAL A 69 9.50 -5.86 -0.49
CA VAL A 69 8.05 -5.65 -0.52
C VAL A 69 7.59 -5.50 -1.96
N MET A 70 6.50 -6.17 -2.33
CA MET A 70 5.92 -6.10 -3.67
C MET A 70 4.42 -5.85 -3.60
N TYR A 71 3.90 -4.93 -4.40
CA TYR A 71 2.46 -4.70 -4.51
C TYR A 71 1.78 -5.89 -5.18
N LYS A 72 0.70 -6.41 -4.58
CA LYS A 72 0.03 -7.64 -5.02
C LYS A 72 -0.74 -7.50 -6.33
N LYS A 73 -1.05 -6.27 -6.76
CA LYS A 73 -1.78 -6.06 -8.02
C LYS A 73 -0.81 -5.60 -9.11
N PRO A 74 -0.74 -6.30 -10.26
CA PRO A 74 0.06 -5.85 -11.37
C PRO A 74 -0.27 -4.43 -11.82
N ILE A 75 0.75 -3.63 -12.11
CA ILE A 75 0.61 -2.33 -12.74
C ILE A 75 0.88 -2.50 -14.23
N LYS A 76 -0.14 -2.30 -15.06
CA LYS A 76 -0.03 -2.38 -16.51
C LYS A 76 0.62 -1.11 -17.05
N LEU A 77 1.91 -1.18 -17.37
CA LEU A 77 2.68 -0.04 -17.86
C LEU A 77 2.60 0.15 -19.38
N VAL A 78 2.41 -0.94 -20.12
CA VAL A 78 2.36 -0.97 -21.59
C VAL A 78 1.18 -1.83 -22.02
N GLU A 79 0.37 -1.33 -22.96
CA GLU A 79 -0.62 -2.15 -23.67
C GLU A 79 -0.04 -2.63 -25.01
N CYS A 80 -0.61 -3.69 -25.60
CA CYS A 80 -0.28 -4.10 -26.98
C CYS A 80 -0.54 -3.02 -28.05
N ASN A 81 -1.15 -1.89 -27.67
CA ASN A 81 -1.19 -0.69 -28.49
C ASN A 81 -0.01 0.24 -28.13
N PRO A 82 1.02 0.36 -28.98
CA PRO A 82 2.23 1.14 -28.71
C PRO A 82 2.01 2.66 -28.55
N GLN A 83 0.78 3.17 -28.76
CA GLN A 83 0.42 4.56 -28.47
C GLN A 83 -0.05 4.82 -27.03
N LYS A 84 -0.22 3.78 -26.21
CA LYS A 84 -0.71 3.91 -24.83
C LYS A 84 0.35 3.47 -23.81
N PHE A 85 1.24 4.41 -23.48
CA PHE A 85 2.15 4.28 -22.33
C PHE A 85 1.49 4.84 -21.07
N ALA A 86 1.67 4.16 -19.94
CA ALA A 86 1.30 4.71 -18.65
C ALA A 86 2.44 5.55 -18.08
N SER A 87 2.12 6.77 -17.66
CA SER A 87 2.98 7.55 -16.78
C SER A 87 2.67 7.21 -15.33
N PHE A 88 3.70 7.12 -14.48
CA PHE A 88 3.51 6.89 -13.05
C PHE A 88 4.38 7.83 -12.23
N SER A 89 3.93 8.10 -11.02
CA SER A 89 4.71 8.76 -9.97
C SER A 89 4.58 7.95 -8.69
N THR A 90 5.58 8.03 -7.83
CA THR A 90 5.57 7.38 -6.53
C THR A 90 6.23 8.29 -5.50
N ASN A 91 5.76 8.20 -4.26
CA ASN A 91 6.33 8.90 -3.12
C ASN A 91 6.37 7.92 -1.95
N PHE A 92 7.52 7.84 -1.28
CA PHE A 92 7.71 7.04 -0.09
C PHE A 92 8.75 7.68 0.83
N SER A 93 8.61 7.43 2.13
CA SER A 93 9.60 7.79 3.13
C SER A 93 10.29 6.54 3.65
N PHE A 94 11.58 6.65 3.94
CA PHE A 94 12.38 5.55 4.48
C PHE A 94 13.41 6.08 5.47
N SER A 95 13.92 5.18 6.31
CA SER A 95 15.03 5.46 7.21
C SER A 95 16.07 4.35 7.14
N LEU A 96 17.34 4.72 7.26
CA LEU A 96 18.47 3.80 7.38
C LEU A 96 19.12 4.08 8.73
N SER A 97 19.12 3.07 9.61
CA SER A 97 19.68 3.21 10.96
C SER A 97 21.16 2.81 11.05
N ASN A 98 21.68 2.07 10.07
CA ASN A 98 23.07 1.64 10.04
C ASN A 98 23.85 2.39 8.94
N GLN A 99 25.01 2.95 9.30
CA GLN A 99 25.86 3.72 8.39
C GLN A 99 26.54 2.84 7.31
N SER A 100 26.56 1.52 7.49
CA SER A 100 27.21 0.56 6.58
C SER A 100 26.23 -0.42 5.91
N ALA A 101 24.97 -0.01 5.70
CA ALA A 101 23.99 -0.84 5.00
C ALA A 101 24.25 -0.93 3.49
N ASP A 102 23.96 -2.07 2.87
CA ASP A 102 24.18 -2.31 1.44
C ASP A 102 23.34 -1.39 0.53
N GLY A 103 22.11 -1.06 0.94
CA GLY A 103 21.27 -0.07 0.27
C GLY A 103 19.78 -0.41 0.16
N LEU A 104 19.06 0.43 -0.59
CA LEU A 104 17.64 0.32 -0.89
C LEU A 104 17.42 0.57 -2.39
N ALA A 105 16.52 -0.18 -3.02
CA ALA A 105 16.12 0.04 -4.41
C ALA A 105 14.61 0.02 -4.57
N PHE A 106 14.09 0.93 -5.41
CA PHE A 106 12.74 0.86 -5.95
C PHE A 106 12.86 0.43 -7.42
N TYR A 107 12.16 -0.65 -7.79
CA TYR A 107 12.21 -1.18 -9.15
C TYR A 107 10.87 -1.80 -9.53
N GLY A 108 10.58 -1.81 -10.84
CA GLY A 108 9.51 -2.61 -11.43
C GLY A 108 10.08 -3.91 -11.97
N SER A 109 9.36 -5.02 -11.78
CA SER A 109 9.70 -6.30 -12.40
C SER A 109 8.50 -6.90 -13.10
N GLU A 110 8.78 -7.80 -14.04
CA GLU A 110 7.76 -8.62 -14.67
C GLU A 110 6.99 -9.44 -13.63
N TRP A 111 5.73 -9.72 -13.95
CA TRP A 111 4.92 -10.64 -13.19
C TRP A 111 5.28 -12.06 -13.57
N LEU A 112 6.25 -12.62 -12.84
CA LEU A 112 6.47 -14.05 -12.84
C LEU A 112 5.54 -14.66 -11.79
N SER A 113 4.52 -15.38 -12.25
CA SER A 113 3.73 -16.25 -11.38
C SER A 113 4.65 -17.36 -10.87
N PHE A 114 5.12 -17.23 -9.64
CA PHE A 114 5.70 -18.36 -8.91
C PHE A 114 4.52 -19.17 -8.36
N GLU A 115 4.22 -20.28 -9.04
CA GLU A 115 3.44 -21.41 -8.48
C GLU A 115 4.28 -22.18 -7.45
#